data_AF-A0AB34JQA4-F1
#
_entry.id   AF-A0AB34JQA4-F1
#
_cell.length_a   1.000
_cell.length_b   1.000
_cell.length_c   1.000
_cell.angle_alpha   90.00
_cell.angle_beta   90.00
_cell.angle_gamma   90.00
#
_symmetry.space_group_name_H-M   'P 1'
#
loop_
_entity.id
_entity.type
_entity.pdbx_description
1 polymer ?
#
loop_
_entity_poly.entity_id
_entity_poly.type
_entity_poly.pdbx_seq_one_letter_code
_entity_poly.pdbx_strand_id
1 'polypeptide(L)'
;MAAVKRRREPLLDAAPCERRRRDGDNAADSARSCETTWPPLDLSLLDEAISALPEEGRIASSLLRKAVEHHASAEWQSVASHAREAERIAWSALHTGHWTRVPTSWRAVYMAAAYYTAAGEFLAASASPDQQDAGIHPERAALGALRTVDLGLMLGDHTFRQDLLRAAETLEAQRSRPVLAAGSTIEEAGW
;
A
#
# COMPACT_ATOMS: atom_id res chain seq x y z
N MET A 1 -26.42 16.49 -58.67
CA MET A 1 -25.27 15.71 -59.19
C MET A 1 -24.01 16.22 -58.50
N ALA A 2 -23.07 15.31 -58.18
CA ALA A 2 -21.87 15.45 -57.33
C ALA A 2 -22.14 15.51 -55.81
N ALA A 3 -21.32 14.98 -54.90
CA ALA A 3 -20.46 13.79 -54.79
C ALA A 3 -19.84 13.90 -53.38
N VAL A 4 -20.18 13.04 -52.42
CA VAL A 4 -19.46 12.97 -51.12
C VAL A 4 -19.06 11.52 -50.84
N LYS A 5 -17.74 11.33 -50.83
CA LYS A 5 -16.99 10.10 -50.61
C LYS A 5 -17.24 9.54 -49.20
N ARG A 6 -17.81 8.34 -49.12
CA ARG A 6 -17.62 7.45 -47.96
C ARG A 6 -16.34 6.66 -48.18
N ARG A 7 -15.30 6.88 -47.38
CA ARG A 7 -14.17 5.95 -47.29
C ARG A 7 -14.54 4.87 -46.28
N ARG A 8 -14.65 3.64 -46.80
CA ARG A 8 -14.64 2.39 -46.05
C ARG A 8 -13.20 2.11 -45.59
N GLU A 9 -13.09 1.60 -44.38
CA GLU A 9 -11.87 0.99 -43.84
C GLU A 9 -11.42 -0.20 -44.71
N PRO A 10 -10.11 -0.44 -44.85
CA PRO A 10 -9.63 -1.72 -45.34
C PRO A 10 -9.57 -2.73 -44.19
N LEU A 11 -10.39 -3.78 -44.32
CA LEU A 11 -10.08 -5.12 -43.81
C LEU A 11 -8.65 -5.46 -44.21
N LEU A 12 -7.81 -5.81 -43.24
CA LEU A 12 -6.58 -6.56 -43.48
C LEU A 12 -6.74 -7.98 -42.94
N ASP A 13 -6.25 -8.87 -43.77
CA ASP A 13 -6.54 -10.29 -43.86
C ASP A 13 -6.15 -11.10 -42.63
N ALA A 14 -6.97 -12.13 -42.41
CA ALA A 14 -6.62 -13.30 -41.64
C ALA A 14 -5.65 -14.18 -42.43
N ALA A 15 -4.64 -14.72 -41.75
CA ALA A 15 -4.04 -16.02 -42.05
C ALA A 15 -3.31 -16.58 -40.80
N PRO A 16 -3.17 -17.90 -40.69
CA PRO A 16 -3.46 -18.63 -39.46
C PRO A 16 -2.22 -19.29 -38.83
N CYS A 17 -2.19 -19.45 -37.50
CA CYS A 17 -1.25 -20.35 -36.84
C CYS A 17 -1.95 -21.20 -35.76
N GLU A 18 -2.25 -22.42 -36.20
CA GLU A 18 -2.07 -23.68 -35.46
C GLU A 18 -2.65 -23.83 -34.05
N ARG A 19 -3.78 -24.53 -34.10
CA ARG A 19 -4.40 -25.34 -33.06
C ARG A 19 -3.43 -26.42 -32.57
N ARG A 20 -2.70 -26.20 -31.47
CA ARG A 20 -2.19 -27.28 -30.61
C ARG A 20 -3.09 -27.43 -29.38
N ARG A 21 -4.02 -28.38 -29.48
CA ARG A 21 -4.58 -29.03 -28.30
C ARG A 21 -3.52 -30.00 -27.76
N ARG A 22 -3.07 -29.78 -26.53
CA ARG A 22 -2.65 -30.85 -25.61
C ARG A 22 -3.17 -30.49 -24.22
N ASP A 23 -4.18 -31.26 -23.86
CA ASP A 23 -4.48 -31.83 -22.55
C ASP A 23 -3.56 -31.43 -21.39
N GLY A 24 -4.18 -31.08 -20.27
CA GLY A 24 -3.53 -31.00 -18.97
C GLY A 24 -4.01 -29.81 -18.17
N ASP A 25 -5.03 -30.06 -17.35
CA ASP A 25 -5.42 -29.34 -16.14
C ASP A 25 -4.51 -28.18 -15.71
N ASN A 26 -5.05 -26.95 -15.70
CA ASN A 26 -4.78 -25.91 -14.69
C ASN A 26 -5.69 -24.70 -14.94
N ALA A 27 -7.01 -24.93 -14.87
CA ALA A 27 -8.00 -23.85 -14.82
C ALA A 27 -8.24 -23.31 -13.39
N ALA A 28 -7.42 -23.73 -12.42
CA ALA A 28 -7.58 -23.38 -11.00
C ALA A 28 -6.61 -22.28 -10.49
N ASP A 29 -5.63 -21.84 -11.27
CA ASP A 29 -4.61 -20.89 -10.80
C ASP A 29 -4.87 -19.42 -11.15
N SER A 30 -5.89 -19.11 -11.95
CA SER A 30 -6.17 -17.73 -12.38
C SER A 30 -6.93 -16.87 -11.36
N ALA A 31 -7.16 -17.36 -10.14
CA ALA A 31 -8.00 -16.68 -9.14
C ALA A 31 -7.23 -16.07 -7.95
N ARG A 32 -5.89 -16.10 -7.91
CA ARG A 32 -5.17 -15.82 -6.65
C ARG A 32 -3.98 -14.87 -6.71
N SER A 33 -4.11 -13.77 -7.45
CA SER A 33 -3.37 -12.54 -7.15
C SER A 33 -4.34 -11.36 -7.15
N CYS A 34 -5.05 -11.21 -6.05
CA CYS A 34 -5.50 -9.87 -5.68
C CYS A 34 -4.23 -9.14 -5.27
N GLU A 35 -3.59 -8.43 -6.19
CA GLU A 35 -2.56 -7.44 -5.83
C GLU A 35 -3.18 -6.56 -4.74
N THR A 36 -2.65 -6.66 -3.53
CA THR A 36 -3.03 -5.75 -2.47
C THR A 36 -2.39 -4.41 -2.82
N THR A 37 -3.08 -3.62 -3.63
CA THR A 37 -2.61 -2.31 -4.05
C THR A 37 -2.71 -1.36 -2.86
N TRP A 38 -1.57 -1.04 -2.24
CA TRP A 38 -1.50 0.05 -1.29
C TRP A 38 -1.81 1.36 -2.02
N PRO A 39 -2.64 2.26 -1.46
CA PRO A 39 -2.94 3.52 -2.13
C PRO A 39 -1.64 4.33 -2.37
N PRO A 40 -1.65 5.31 -3.29
CA PRO A 40 -0.55 6.26 -3.41
C PRO A 40 -0.71 7.43 -2.42
N LEU A 41 0.41 7.93 -1.92
CA LEU A 41 0.51 9.21 -1.19
C LEU A 41 0.82 10.34 -2.18
N ASP A 42 0.29 11.55 -1.96
CA ASP A 42 0.68 12.71 -2.76
C ASP A 42 2.14 13.13 -2.49
N LEU A 43 3.03 12.79 -3.43
CA LEU A 43 4.46 13.09 -3.33
C LEU A 43 4.78 14.58 -3.44
N SER A 44 3.91 15.38 -4.09
CA SER A 44 4.13 16.82 -4.22
C SER A 44 3.93 17.51 -2.87
N LEU A 45 2.87 17.12 -2.15
CA LEU A 45 2.62 17.60 -0.79
C LEU A 45 3.69 17.10 0.18
N LEU A 46 4.23 15.90 -0.01
CA LEU A 46 5.35 15.39 0.77
C LEU A 46 6.62 16.22 0.57
N ASP A 47 6.96 16.57 -0.67
CA ASP A 47 8.11 17.41 -0.94
C ASP A 47 7.96 18.81 -0.34
N GLU A 48 6.76 19.38 -0.37
CA GLU A 48 6.45 20.66 0.30
C GLU A 48 6.61 20.56 1.82
N ALA A 49 6.03 19.54 2.45
CA ALA A 49 6.15 19.31 3.89
C ALA A 49 7.61 19.11 4.33
N ILE A 50 8.38 18.35 3.56
CA ILE A 50 9.82 18.12 3.79
C ILE A 50 10.62 19.41 3.63
N SER A 51 10.29 20.24 2.63
CA SER A 51 10.98 21.50 2.37
C SER A 51 10.66 22.56 3.42
N ALA A 52 9.50 22.46 4.05
CA ALA A 52 9.06 23.33 5.16
C ALA A 52 9.58 22.89 6.54
N LEU A 53 10.36 21.80 6.63
CA LEU A 53 11.00 21.41 7.87
C LEU A 53 12.17 22.35 8.23
N PRO A 54 12.37 22.64 9.53
CA PRO A 54 13.55 23.38 9.96
C PRO A 54 14.81 22.50 9.84
N GLU A 55 15.97 23.09 10.12
CA GLU A 55 17.28 22.45 9.93
C GLU A 55 17.42 21.12 10.70
N GLU A 56 16.81 21.03 11.87
CA GLU A 56 16.78 19.85 12.74
C GLU A 56 15.98 18.70 12.11
N GLY A 57 15.08 19.01 11.17
CA GLY A 57 14.27 18.04 10.42
C GLY A 57 15.00 17.32 9.30
N ARG A 58 16.25 17.73 8.96
CA ARG A 58 16.99 17.17 7.82
C ARG A 58 17.15 15.66 7.83
N ILE A 59 17.33 15.07 9.02
CA ILE A 59 17.45 13.60 9.15
C ILE A 59 16.11 12.92 8.84
N ALA A 60 15.01 13.41 9.43
CA ALA A 60 13.66 12.88 9.15
C ALA A 60 13.31 13.01 7.65
N SER A 61 13.62 14.16 7.04
CA SER A 61 13.47 14.40 5.60
C SER A 61 14.23 13.38 4.75
N SER A 62 15.51 13.14 5.08
CA SER A 62 16.33 12.17 4.34
C SER A 62 15.80 10.74 4.48
N LEU A 63 15.35 10.36 5.68
CA LEU A 63 14.78 9.05 5.94
C LEU A 63 13.46 8.85 5.19
N LEU A 64 12.58 9.86 5.15
CA LEU A 64 11.35 9.79 4.37
C LEU A 64 11.62 9.67 2.88
N ARG A 65 12.57 10.42 2.32
CA ARG A 65 12.97 10.27 0.91
C ARG A 65 13.45 8.86 0.60
N LYS A 66 14.28 8.27 1.48
CA LYS A 66 14.68 6.86 1.35
C LYS A 66 13.49 5.91 1.42
N ALA A 67 12.55 6.13 2.34
CA ALA A 67 11.34 5.31 2.43
C ALA A 67 10.53 5.36 1.12
N VAL A 68 10.40 6.53 0.49
CA VAL A 68 9.76 6.70 -0.83
C VAL A 68 10.52 5.93 -1.92
N GLU A 69 11.84 6.06 -1.99
CA GLU A 69 12.70 5.36 -2.96
C GLU A 69 12.58 3.82 -2.82
N HIS A 70 12.65 3.32 -1.59
CA HIS A 70 12.48 1.90 -1.29
C HIS A 70 11.05 1.42 -1.56
N HIS A 71 10.03 2.27 -1.37
CA HIS A 71 8.65 1.94 -1.68
C HIS A 71 8.45 1.81 -3.19
N ALA A 72 9.08 2.67 -4.00
CA ALA A 72 9.08 2.53 -5.46
C ALA A 72 9.78 1.25 -5.94
N SER A 73 10.76 0.77 -5.17
CA SER A 73 11.56 -0.44 -5.47
C SER A 73 11.01 -1.72 -4.81
N ALA A 74 9.86 -1.64 -4.14
CA ALA A 74 9.22 -2.74 -3.43
C ALA A 74 10.06 -3.37 -2.28
N GLU A 75 10.97 -2.61 -1.69
CA GLU A 75 11.81 -3.06 -0.57
C GLU A 75 11.13 -2.79 0.79
N TRP A 76 10.06 -3.54 1.09
CA TRP A 76 9.13 -3.23 2.19
C TRP A 76 9.78 -3.18 3.58
N GLN A 77 10.76 -4.02 3.87
CA GLN A 77 11.52 -3.98 5.13
C GLN A 77 12.33 -2.68 5.25
N SER A 78 12.95 -2.23 4.15
CA SER A 78 13.67 -0.97 4.09
C SER A 78 12.72 0.22 4.25
N VAL A 79 11.52 0.17 3.64
CA VAL A 79 10.46 1.18 3.85
C VAL A 79 10.10 1.30 5.33
N ALA A 80 9.74 0.17 5.96
CA ALA A 80 9.34 0.16 7.37
C ALA A 80 10.46 0.69 8.29
N SER A 81 11.71 0.30 8.02
CA SER A 81 12.87 0.74 8.82
C SER A 81 13.07 2.26 8.76
N HIS A 82 13.17 2.82 7.55
CA HIS A 82 13.40 4.26 7.39
C HIS A 82 12.21 5.10 7.84
N ALA A 83 10.98 4.65 7.55
CA ALA A 83 9.76 5.35 7.93
C ALA A 83 9.57 5.37 9.46
N ARG A 84 9.79 4.25 10.17
CA ARG A 84 9.73 4.21 11.63
C ARG A 84 10.73 5.16 12.29
N GLU A 85 11.93 5.25 11.75
CA GLU A 85 12.93 6.15 12.31
C GLU A 85 12.56 7.63 12.04
N ALA A 86 12.04 7.95 10.86
CA ALA A 86 11.48 9.27 10.58
C ALA A 86 10.30 9.60 11.50
N GLU A 87 9.40 8.64 11.72
CA GLU A 87 8.26 8.74 12.62
C GLU A 87 8.71 9.02 14.06
N ARG A 88 9.73 8.30 14.54
CA ARG A 88 10.31 8.48 15.88
C ARG A 88 10.89 9.89 16.06
N ILE A 89 11.61 10.40 15.06
CA ILE A 89 12.17 11.76 15.09
C ILE A 89 11.05 12.79 15.08
N ALA A 90 10.07 12.64 14.18
CA ALA A 90 8.92 13.54 14.10
C ALA A 90 8.12 13.52 15.41
N TRP A 91 7.84 12.35 15.96
CA TRP A 91 7.21 12.19 17.27
C TRP A 91 7.94 12.95 18.37
N SER A 92 9.28 12.84 18.42
CA SER A 92 10.08 13.60 19.38
C SER A 92 9.89 15.10 19.21
N ALA A 93 9.85 15.61 17.98
CA ALA A 93 9.62 17.04 17.70
C ALA A 93 8.22 17.49 18.11
N LEU A 94 7.20 16.67 17.86
CA LEU A 94 5.81 16.90 18.28
C LEU A 94 5.66 17.01 19.82
N HIS A 95 6.59 16.41 20.58
CA HIS A 95 6.56 16.37 22.06
C HIS A 95 7.43 17.42 22.75
N THR A 96 7.91 18.45 22.03
CA THR A 96 8.81 19.47 22.60
C THR A 96 8.10 20.67 23.24
N GLY A 97 6.77 20.69 23.33
CA GLY A 97 6.06 21.79 23.99
C GLY A 97 4.55 21.80 23.77
N HIS A 98 3.94 22.98 23.92
CA HIS A 98 2.50 23.14 23.72
C HIS A 98 2.11 22.87 22.26
N TRP A 99 1.08 22.05 22.04
CA TRP A 99 0.69 21.57 20.71
C TRP A 99 0.52 22.69 19.68
N THR A 100 -0.08 23.82 20.05
CA THR A 100 -0.28 24.98 19.16
C THR A 100 1.01 25.65 18.66
N ARG A 101 2.17 25.35 19.26
CA ARG A 101 3.47 25.87 18.86
C ARG A 101 4.24 24.91 17.96
N VAL A 102 3.76 23.68 17.81
CA VAL A 102 4.39 22.68 16.95
C VAL A 102 4.13 23.05 15.49
N PRO A 103 5.18 23.24 14.66
CA PRO A 103 5.02 23.55 13.24
C PRO A 103 4.18 22.49 12.51
N THR A 104 3.33 22.93 11.59
CA THR A 104 2.49 22.02 10.78
C THR A 104 3.32 21.07 9.93
N SER A 105 4.51 21.49 9.45
CA SER A 105 5.43 20.64 8.70
C SER A 105 5.82 19.38 9.47
N TRP A 106 6.07 19.47 10.79
CA TRP A 106 6.34 18.30 11.62
C TRP A 106 5.14 17.35 11.74
N ARG A 107 3.92 17.87 11.75
CA ARG A 107 2.69 17.05 11.78
C ARG A 107 2.46 16.35 10.45
N ALA A 108 2.64 17.07 9.33
CA ALA A 108 2.56 16.51 7.98
C ALA A 108 3.61 15.41 7.77
N VAL A 109 4.85 15.64 8.21
CA VAL A 109 5.95 14.66 8.18
C VAL A 109 5.64 13.44 9.04
N TYR A 110 5.06 13.63 10.23
CA TYR A 110 4.62 12.52 11.07
C TYR A 110 3.53 11.68 10.37
N MET A 111 2.54 12.31 9.72
CA MET A 111 1.52 11.58 8.94
C MET A 111 2.14 10.76 7.81
N ALA A 112 3.05 11.36 7.03
CA ALA A 112 3.72 10.66 5.94
C ALA A 112 4.61 9.52 6.44
N ALA A 113 5.28 9.70 7.58
CA ALA A 113 6.07 8.65 8.19
C ALA A 113 5.19 7.49 8.68
N ALA A 114 4.11 7.79 9.41
CA ALA A 114 3.13 6.80 9.83
C ALA A 114 2.52 6.03 8.64
N TYR A 115 2.23 6.73 7.54
CA TYR A 115 1.78 6.12 6.29
C TYR A 115 2.78 5.09 5.75
N TYR A 116 4.05 5.47 5.57
CA TYR A 116 5.07 4.57 5.04
C TYR A 116 5.46 3.48 6.03
N THR A 117 5.42 3.74 7.34
CA THR A 117 5.58 2.71 8.38
C THR A 117 4.51 1.63 8.21
N ALA A 118 3.24 2.04 8.15
CA ALA A 118 2.11 1.13 7.96
C ALA A 118 2.22 0.34 6.64
N ALA A 119 2.57 1.02 5.55
CA ALA A 119 2.78 0.41 4.23
C ALA A 119 3.87 -0.67 4.29
N GLY A 120 5.06 -0.31 4.80
CA GLY A 120 6.21 -1.21 4.86
C GLY A 120 5.94 -2.43 5.74
N GLU A 121 5.34 -2.24 6.91
CA GLU A 121 5.00 -3.35 7.82
C GLU A 121 3.98 -4.31 7.22
N PHE A 122 2.89 -3.77 6.67
CA PHE A 122 1.81 -4.57 6.13
C PHE A 122 2.23 -5.31 4.84
N LEU A 123 2.93 -4.63 3.94
CA LEU A 123 3.39 -5.23 2.69
C LEU A 123 4.54 -6.23 2.92
N ALA A 124 5.45 -5.97 3.86
CA ALA A 124 6.50 -6.94 4.22
C ALA A 124 5.90 -8.23 4.79
N ALA A 125 4.90 -8.12 5.68
CA ALA A 125 4.19 -9.28 6.22
C ALA A 125 3.40 -10.03 5.14
N SER A 126 2.83 -9.31 4.18
CA SER A 126 2.05 -9.90 3.08
C SER A 126 2.94 -10.57 2.02
N ALA A 127 4.18 -10.11 1.84
CA ALA A 127 5.11 -10.62 0.85
C ALA A 127 5.91 -11.86 1.31
N SER A 128 5.88 -12.22 2.60
CA SER A 128 6.68 -13.31 3.15
C SER A 128 5.87 -14.62 3.21
N PRO A 129 6.09 -15.60 2.30
CA PRO A 129 5.34 -16.87 2.31
C PRO A 129 5.55 -17.68 3.59
N ASP A 130 6.76 -17.67 4.17
CA ASP A 130 7.10 -18.39 5.41
C ASP A 130 6.33 -17.89 6.65
N GLN A 131 5.82 -16.65 6.61
CA GLN A 131 5.08 -16.07 7.75
C GLN A 131 3.61 -16.50 7.80
N GLN A 132 3.06 -16.97 6.67
CA GLN A 132 1.72 -17.54 6.62
C GLN A 132 1.67 -18.89 7.35
N ASP A 133 2.73 -19.69 7.25
CA ASP A 133 2.87 -20.97 7.95
C ASP A 133 3.24 -20.80 9.44
N ALA A 134 3.90 -19.70 9.81
CA ALA A 134 4.28 -19.39 11.19
C ALA A 134 3.14 -18.77 12.04
N GLY A 135 1.93 -18.63 11.49
CA GLY A 135 0.78 -18.07 12.22
C GLY A 135 0.85 -16.55 12.44
N ILE A 136 1.67 -15.82 11.67
CA ILE A 136 1.54 -14.36 11.55
C ILE A 136 0.33 -14.13 10.66
N HIS A 137 -0.83 -14.05 11.29
CA HIS A 137 -2.08 -13.82 10.58
C HIS A 137 -2.02 -12.45 9.90
N PRO A 138 -2.34 -12.36 8.60
CA PRO A 138 -2.40 -11.08 7.87
C PRO A 138 -3.31 -10.06 8.57
N GLU A 139 -4.29 -10.53 9.35
CA GLU A 139 -5.12 -9.70 10.21
C GLU A 139 -4.33 -8.95 11.30
N ARG A 140 -3.33 -9.59 11.93
CA ARG A 140 -2.48 -8.97 12.94
C ARG A 140 -1.60 -7.88 12.33
N ALA A 141 -1.03 -8.15 11.16
CA ALA A 141 -0.25 -7.16 10.42
C ALA A 141 -1.13 -5.97 10.01
N ALA A 142 -2.33 -6.22 9.49
CA ALA A 142 -3.29 -5.18 9.15
C ALA A 142 -3.74 -4.37 10.37
N LEU A 143 -3.97 -4.99 11.53
CA LEU A 143 -4.30 -4.31 12.77
C LEU A 143 -3.14 -3.44 13.28
N GLY A 144 -1.90 -3.92 13.19
CA GLY A 144 -0.71 -3.14 13.53
C GLY A 144 -0.58 -1.90 12.66
N ALA A 145 -0.66 -2.07 11.35
CA ALA A 145 -0.63 -0.98 10.38
C ALA A 145 -1.77 0.02 10.57
N LEU A 146 -3.00 -0.46 10.89
CA LEU A 146 -4.14 0.42 11.13
C LEU A 146 -3.92 1.32 12.34
N ARG A 147 -3.35 0.78 13.44
CA ARG A 147 -2.99 1.57 14.62
C ARG A 147 -1.99 2.68 14.27
N THR A 148 -1.02 2.38 13.42
CA THR A 148 -0.04 3.37 12.95
C THR A 148 -0.72 4.47 12.13
N VAL A 149 -1.61 4.10 11.21
CA VAL A 149 -2.39 5.07 10.42
C VAL A 149 -3.29 5.93 11.32
N ASP A 150 -3.98 5.33 12.29
CA ASP A 150 -4.83 6.04 13.24
C ASP A 150 -4.04 7.06 14.07
N LEU A 151 -2.85 6.70 14.53
CA LEU A 151 -1.94 7.64 15.20
C LEU A 151 -1.58 8.80 14.27
N GLY A 152 -1.24 8.51 13.01
CA GLY A 152 -1.02 9.52 11.97
C GLY A 152 -2.22 10.46 11.82
N LEU A 153 -3.45 9.93 11.77
CA LEU A 153 -4.68 10.72 11.65
C LEU A 153 -4.98 11.57 12.90
N MET A 154 -4.67 11.08 14.11
CA MET A 154 -4.92 11.78 15.37
C MET A 154 -3.91 12.92 15.63
N LEU A 155 -2.65 12.69 15.29
CA LEU A 155 -1.52 13.57 15.63
C LEU A 155 -1.07 14.45 14.46
N GLY A 156 -1.50 14.09 13.26
CA GLY A 156 -1.24 14.83 12.04
C GLY A 156 -1.94 16.17 11.94
N ASP A 157 -1.74 16.83 10.80
CA ASP A 157 -2.59 17.92 10.36
C ASP A 157 -3.61 17.41 9.31
N HIS A 158 -4.00 18.25 8.35
CA HIS A 158 -4.96 17.89 7.32
C HIS A 158 -4.31 17.53 5.97
N THR A 159 -2.99 17.68 5.84
CA THR A 159 -2.26 17.60 4.56
C THR A 159 -2.47 16.26 3.86
N PHE A 160 -2.30 15.14 4.58
CA PHE A 160 -2.41 13.79 4.02
C PHE A 160 -3.66 13.04 4.49
N ARG A 161 -4.64 13.76 5.06
CA ARG A 161 -5.77 13.11 5.74
C ARG A 161 -6.54 12.15 4.83
N GLN A 162 -6.77 12.55 3.57
CA GLN A 162 -7.48 11.71 2.60
C GLN A 162 -6.68 10.45 2.24
N ASP A 163 -5.35 10.57 2.10
CA ASP A 163 -4.50 9.44 1.74
C ASP A 163 -4.41 8.42 2.88
N LEU A 164 -4.32 8.88 4.14
CA LEU A 164 -4.36 8.01 5.31
C LEU A 164 -5.74 7.36 5.49
N LEU A 165 -6.84 8.06 5.20
CA LEU A 165 -8.18 7.45 5.23
C LEU A 165 -8.31 6.32 4.19
N ARG A 166 -7.81 6.51 2.97
CA ARG A 166 -7.78 5.43 1.96
C ARG A 166 -6.91 4.24 2.40
N ALA A 167 -5.78 4.51 3.08
CA ALA A 167 -4.94 3.45 3.64
C ALA A 167 -5.68 2.68 4.75
N ALA A 168 -6.39 3.37 5.64
CA ALA A 168 -7.22 2.76 6.67
C ALA A 168 -8.33 1.89 6.06
N GLU A 169 -9.07 2.40 5.06
CA GLU A 169 -10.10 1.64 4.33
C GLU A 169 -9.51 0.35 3.71
N THR A 170 -8.32 0.45 3.11
CA THR A 170 -7.60 -0.69 2.54
C THR A 170 -7.30 -1.74 3.62
N LEU A 171 -6.79 -1.31 4.78
CA LEU A 171 -6.46 -2.20 5.89
C LEU A 171 -7.70 -2.85 6.51
N GLU A 172 -8.79 -2.10 6.68
CA GLU A 172 -10.07 -2.61 7.19
C GLU A 172 -10.70 -3.65 6.25
N ALA A 173 -10.61 -3.44 4.94
CA ALA A 173 -11.06 -4.41 3.95
C ALA A 173 -10.28 -5.73 4.05
N GLN A 174 -8.97 -5.68 4.34
CA GLN A 174 -8.15 -6.88 4.51
C GLN A 174 -8.43 -7.61 5.84
N ARG A 175 -8.81 -6.89 6.90
CA ARG A 175 -9.26 -7.49 8.16
C ARG A 175 -10.63 -8.17 8.04
N SER A 176 -11.53 -7.58 7.26
CA SER A 176 -12.91 -8.06 7.12
C SER A 176 -13.05 -9.20 6.11
N ARG A 177 -11.96 -9.60 5.44
CA ARG A 177 -11.98 -10.71 4.48
C ARG A 177 -12.27 -12.02 5.22
N PRO A 178 -13.37 -12.72 4.90
CA PRO A 178 -13.62 -14.03 5.48
C PRO A 178 -12.48 -14.97 5.06
N VAL A 179 -11.90 -15.68 6.03
CA VAL A 179 -11.09 -16.86 5.75
C VAL A 179 -12.03 -17.87 5.11
N LEU A 180 -12.09 -17.89 3.77
CA LEU A 180 -12.76 -18.97 3.07
C LEU A 180 -12.02 -20.24 3.44
N ALA A 181 -12.58 -20.98 4.40
CA ALA A 181 -12.09 -22.27 4.82
C ALA A 181 -11.97 -23.15 3.58
N ALA A 182 -10.73 -23.46 3.20
CA ALA A 182 -10.46 -24.42 2.16
C ALA A 182 -11.04 -25.77 2.60
N GLY A 183 -12.06 -26.23 1.88
CA GLY A 183 -12.48 -27.62 1.75
C GLY A 183 -12.56 -28.45 3.03
N SER A 184 -13.66 -28.33 3.79
CA SER A 184 -14.21 -29.53 4.43
C SER A 184 -15.17 -30.18 3.43
N THR A 185 -14.64 -30.97 2.50
CA THR A 185 -15.40 -32.08 1.94
C THR A 185 -15.76 -32.99 3.11
N ILE A 186 -16.95 -32.80 3.66
CA ILE A 186 -17.59 -33.82 4.47
C ILE A 186 -17.95 -34.91 3.46
N GLU A 187 -17.13 -35.94 3.38
CA GLU A 187 -17.54 -37.22 2.80
C GLU A 187 -18.76 -37.67 3.60
N GLU A 188 -19.94 -37.52 2.99
CA GLU A 188 -21.14 -38.23 3.43
C GLU A 188 -20.85 -39.72 3.27
N ALA A 189 -20.47 -40.35 4.37
CA ALA A 189 -20.46 -41.80 4.51
C ALA A 189 -21.90 -42.30 4.28
N GLY A 190 -22.11 -42.90 3.12
CA GLY A 190 -23.33 -43.63 2.80
C GLY A 190 -23.58 -44.75 3.80
N TRP A 191 -24.83 -44.83 4.25
CA TRP A 191 -25.43 -46.02 4.84
C TRP A 191 -26.45 -46.59 3.84
#